data_AF-A0A8J4SH76-F1
#
_entry.id   AF-A0A8J4SH76-F1
#
_cell.length_a   1.000
_cell.length_b   1.000
_cell.length_c   1.000
_cell.angle_alpha   90.00
_cell.angle_beta   90.00
_cell.angle_gamma   90.00
#
_symmetry.space_group_name_H-M   'P 1'
#
loop_
_entity.id
_entity.type
_entity.pdbx_description
1 polymer ?
#
loop_
_entity_poly.entity_id
_entity_poly.type
_entity_poly.pdbx_seq_one_letter_code
_entity_poly.pdbx_strand_id
1 'polypeptide(L)'
;MVVYPKVVASAYATIVVLREILSCKLPIEIWFIPREMDPFPGALDTLLDLVGVEGMGEIYFHEVLDPLAVGFRVKVHAIYNSIFERVLYLDADNVPVRDPSFLFESREFLETGAMFWPDFWHPSSSIFNIHSRSLLWEMLDIPFVNMFEQESGQLLVDRRKHAARLELVRFYAFYEPDYFDRMKLVHGDKDLFRLAWLKLLAPLYMIRTPPAVAGKVINGSFCGMTMVQHDARDPVFWTHLVTFRNTSERFDYVIDTYSAEPEFAKEQNCYGQRELGKNPHFYVQNFADLSYSGLETHMRRYAMEAAQIRQKRLNNP
;
A
#
# COMPACT_ATOMS: atom_id res chain seq x y z
N MET A 1 1.67 10.70 -1.13
CA MET A 1 1.23 9.72 -2.16
C MET A 1 1.99 9.96 -3.44
N VAL A 2 2.25 8.94 -4.25
CA VAL A 2 2.73 9.10 -5.64
C VAL A 2 1.56 8.91 -6.59
N VAL A 3 1.45 9.71 -7.64
CA VAL A 3 0.37 9.62 -8.64
C VAL A 3 0.88 9.61 -10.08
N TYR A 4 0.19 8.85 -10.91
CA TYR A 4 0.36 8.76 -12.36
C TYR A 4 -1.04 8.56 -13.00
N PRO A 5 -1.22 8.74 -14.34
CA PRO A 5 -2.54 8.99 -14.93
C PRO A 5 -3.62 7.94 -14.67
N LYS A 6 -3.26 6.67 -14.44
CA LYS A 6 -4.22 5.59 -14.19
C LYS A 6 -4.78 5.60 -12.76
N VAL A 7 -4.05 6.16 -11.79
CA VAL A 7 -4.42 6.13 -10.36
C VAL A 7 -4.94 7.47 -9.84
N VAL A 8 -4.97 8.53 -10.65
CA VAL A 8 -5.51 9.85 -10.30
C VAL A 8 -6.92 9.77 -9.69
N ALA A 9 -7.83 9.01 -10.30
CA ALA A 9 -9.20 8.87 -9.79
C ALA A 9 -9.27 8.12 -8.45
N SER A 10 -8.30 7.23 -8.19
CA SER A 10 -8.13 6.56 -6.89
C SER A 10 -7.58 7.53 -5.86
N ALA A 11 -6.51 8.26 -6.18
CA ALA A 11 -5.93 9.27 -5.28
C ALA A 11 -6.94 10.35 -4.91
N TYR A 12 -7.76 10.82 -5.85
CA TYR A 12 -8.89 11.72 -5.58
C TYR A 12 -9.85 11.13 -4.55
N ALA A 13 -10.33 9.90 -4.79
CA ALA A 13 -11.20 9.19 -3.86
C ALA A 13 -10.58 9.02 -2.46
N THR A 14 -9.29 8.68 -2.37
CA THR A 14 -8.55 8.57 -1.10
C THR A 14 -8.48 9.90 -0.34
N ILE A 15 -8.17 11.00 -1.03
CA ILE A 15 -8.09 12.34 -0.42
C ILE A 15 -9.47 12.78 0.07
N VAL A 16 -10.51 12.63 -0.75
CA VAL A 16 -11.86 13.06 -0.36
C VAL A 16 -12.43 12.19 0.75
N VAL A 17 -12.16 10.88 0.79
CA VAL A 17 -12.44 10.01 1.95
C VAL A 17 -11.74 10.52 3.21
N LEU A 18 -10.44 10.82 3.13
CA LEU A 18 -9.67 11.36 4.26
C LEU A 18 -10.27 12.67 4.80
N ARG A 19 -10.75 13.56 3.92
CA ARG A 19 -11.25 14.89 4.30
C ARG A 19 -12.72 14.91 4.72
N GLU A 20 -13.62 14.34 3.91
CA GLU A 20 -15.07 14.39 4.14
C GLU A 20 -15.56 13.30 5.10
N ILE A 21 -15.10 12.06 4.93
CA ILE A 21 -15.61 10.90 5.70
C ILE A 21 -14.84 10.74 7.01
N LEU A 22 -13.52 10.83 6.96
CA LEU A 22 -12.65 10.59 8.11
C LEU A 22 -12.26 11.85 8.89
N SER A 23 -12.58 13.03 8.36
CA SER A 23 -12.25 14.34 8.94
C SER A 23 -10.75 14.58 9.23
N CYS A 24 -9.84 13.75 8.69
CA CYS A 24 -8.40 13.82 8.92
C CYS A 24 -7.85 15.19 8.54
N LYS A 25 -7.01 15.77 9.41
CA LYS A 25 -6.43 17.12 9.27
C LYS A 25 -4.93 17.14 8.94
N LEU A 26 -4.29 15.98 8.78
CA LEU A 26 -2.88 15.91 8.36
C LEU A 26 -2.67 16.58 6.99
N PRO A 27 -1.59 17.32 6.76
CA PRO A 27 -1.25 17.83 5.44
C PRO A 27 -0.87 16.69 4.48
N ILE A 28 -1.10 16.86 3.18
CA ILE A 28 -0.88 15.83 2.16
C ILE A 28 0.14 16.30 1.13
N GLU A 29 1.09 15.44 0.74
CA GLU A 29 1.94 15.63 -0.43
C GLU A 29 1.53 14.70 -1.58
N ILE A 30 1.42 15.26 -2.78
CA ILE A 30 1.18 14.55 -4.04
C ILE A 30 2.43 14.70 -4.92
N TRP A 31 3.12 13.58 -5.12
CA TRP A 31 4.33 13.50 -5.94
C TRP A 31 3.99 12.89 -7.31
N PHE A 32 4.43 13.52 -8.41
CA PHE A 32 4.16 13.04 -9.77
C PHE A 32 5.33 13.34 -10.70
N ILE A 33 5.45 12.58 -11.79
CA ILE A 33 6.43 12.85 -12.85
C ILE A 33 5.71 13.61 -13.99
N PRO A 34 6.11 14.85 -14.35
CA PRO A 34 5.47 15.60 -15.43
C PRO A 34 5.37 14.82 -16.75
N ARG A 35 6.48 14.23 -17.23
CA ARG A 35 6.56 13.45 -18.48
C ARG A 35 5.61 12.24 -18.58
N GLU A 36 5.08 11.77 -17.45
CA GLU A 36 4.08 10.69 -17.41
C GLU A 36 2.64 11.25 -17.40
N MET A 37 2.46 12.49 -16.96
CA MET A 37 1.18 13.20 -16.92
C MET A 37 0.87 13.96 -18.23
N ASP A 38 1.90 14.48 -18.91
CA ASP A 38 1.76 15.26 -20.16
C ASP A 38 0.88 14.60 -21.25
N PRO A 39 0.94 13.27 -21.50
CA PRO A 39 0.09 12.62 -22.50
C PRO A 39 -1.40 12.50 -22.08
N PHE A 40 -1.75 12.95 -20.87
CA PHE A 40 -3.06 12.78 -20.25
C PHE A 40 -3.59 14.11 -19.69
N PRO A 41 -3.93 15.09 -20.56
CA PRO A 41 -4.52 16.36 -20.12
C PRO A 41 -5.76 16.17 -19.24
N GLY A 42 -5.98 17.12 -18.34
CA GLY A 42 -7.01 17.08 -17.31
C GLY A 42 -6.78 16.06 -16.18
N ALA A 43 -5.68 15.30 -16.18
CA ALA A 43 -5.39 14.32 -15.14
C ALA A 43 -4.99 14.99 -13.82
N LEU A 44 -3.87 15.75 -13.80
CA LEU A 44 -3.40 16.40 -12.56
C LEU A 44 -4.43 17.42 -12.04
N ASP A 45 -5.05 18.17 -12.95
CA ASP A 45 -6.14 19.12 -12.70
C ASP A 45 -7.22 18.60 -11.74
N THR A 46 -7.59 17.32 -11.86
CA THR A 46 -8.64 16.72 -11.05
C THR A 46 -8.26 16.66 -9.56
N LEU A 47 -6.96 16.66 -9.24
CA LEU A 47 -6.44 16.78 -7.88
C LEU A 47 -6.16 18.24 -7.49
N LEU A 48 -5.77 19.09 -8.44
CA LEU A 48 -5.59 20.53 -8.23
C LEU A 48 -6.90 21.23 -7.90
N ASP A 49 -8.03 20.76 -8.43
CA ASP A 49 -9.40 21.22 -8.12
C ASP A 49 -9.82 20.98 -6.65
N LEU A 50 -9.02 20.26 -5.84
CA LEU A 50 -9.20 20.14 -4.39
C LEU A 50 -8.46 21.23 -3.60
N VAL A 51 -7.53 21.96 -4.20
CA VAL A 51 -6.70 22.97 -3.52
C VAL A 51 -7.50 24.23 -3.24
N GLY A 52 -7.50 24.67 -1.98
CA GLY A 52 -8.25 25.87 -1.56
C GLY A 52 -9.76 25.65 -1.38
N VAL A 53 -10.27 24.44 -1.62
CA VAL A 53 -11.65 24.06 -1.29
C VAL A 53 -11.81 23.96 0.22
N GLU A 54 -12.88 24.53 0.76
CA GLU A 54 -13.17 24.50 2.20
C GLU A 54 -13.26 23.05 2.70
N GLY A 55 -12.55 22.74 3.79
CA GLY A 55 -12.46 21.39 4.36
C GLY A 55 -11.36 20.49 3.77
N MET A 56 -10.86 20.76 2.55
CA MET A 56 -9.82 19.94 1.90
C MET A 56 -8.40 20.13 2.47
N GLY A 57 -8.19 21.14 3.31
CA GLY A 57 -6.95 21.36 4.06
C GLY A 57 -5.73 21.62 3.19
N GLU A 58 -4.54 21.35 3.73
CA GLU A 58 -3.28 21.55 3.00
C GLU A 58 -2.95 20.33 2.11
N ILE A 59 -2.73 20.61 0.83
CA ILE A 59 -2.30 19.64 -0.19
C ILE A 59 -1.20 20.31 -1.01
N TYR A 60 0.01 19.74 -0.99
CA TYR A 60 1.17 20.22 -1.73
C TYR A 60 1.47 19.30 -2.91
N PHE A 61 1.99 19.86 -4.01
CA PHE A 61 2.25 19.16 -5.26
C PHE A 61 3.73 19.27 -5.62
N HIS A 62 4.35 18.13 -5.96
CA HIS A 62 5.80 18.01 -6.13
C HIS A 62 6.15 17.28 -7.43
N GLU A 63 6.92 17.96 -8.29
CA GLU A 63 7.42 17.40 -9.54
C GLU A 63 8.68 16.55 -9.33
N VAL A 64 8.63 15.30 -9.78
CA VAL A 64 9.75 14.36 -9.77
C VAL A 64 10.57 14.56 -11.05
N LEU A 65 11.52 15.50 -10.98
CA LEU A 65 12.41 15.86 -12.08
C LEU A 65 13.65 14.94 -12.21
N ASP A 66 13.92 14.11 -11.20
CA ASP A 66 14.99 13.11 -11.20
C ASP A 66 14.74 12.06 -12.31
N PRO A 67 15.68 11.86 -13.27
CA PRO A 67 15.52 10.90 -14.35
C PRO A 67 15.67 9.43 -13.89
N LEU A 68 16.28 9.18 -12.74
CA LEU A 68 16.41 7.83 -12.16
C LEU A 68 15.18 7.45 -11.32
N ALA A 69 14.38 8.43 -10.89
CA ALA A 69 13.10 8.22 -10.25
C ALA A 69 12.03 7.88 -11.31
N VAL A 70 11.88 6.57 -11.56
CA VAL A 70 10.90 5.96 -12.46
C VAL A 70 10.25 4.74 -11.82
N GLY A 71 8.96 4.51 -12.10
CA GLY A 71 8.20 3.40 -11.54
C GLY A 71 8.30 3.34 -10.00
N PHE A 72 8.62 2.16 -9.47
CA PHE A 72 8.77 1.91 -8.03
C PHE A 72 9.79 2.84 -7.33
N ARG A 73 10.84 3.28 -8.02
CA ARG A 73 11.88 4.18 -7.46
C ARG A 73 11.31 5.55 -7.06
N VAL A 74 10.17 5.95 -7.61
CA VAL A 74 9.49 7.22 -7.29
C VAL A 74 8.95 7.25 -5.86
N LYS A 75 8.51 6.11 -5.31
CA LYS A 75 8.07 6.00 -3.91
C LYS A 75 9.20 6.37 -2.94
N VAL A 76 10.37 5.79 -3.17
CA VAL A 76 11.59 6.08 -2.40
C VAL A 76 12.00 7.54 -2.57
N HIS A 77 11.92 8.10 -3.79
CA HIS A 77 12.19 9.53 -4.04
C HIS A 77 11.25 10.44 -3.23
N ALA A 78 9.94 10.17 -3.22
CA ALA A 78 8.94 10.97 -2.49
C ALA A 78 9.15 10.92 -0.97
N ILE A 79 9.33 9.73 -0.39
CA ILE A 79 9.60 9.57 1.05
C ILE A 79 10.94 10.23 1.44
N TYR A 80 11.96 10.12 0.58
CA TYR A 80 13.26 10.71 0.83
C TYR A 80 13.22 12.26 0.75
N ASN A 81 12.48 12.86 -0.20
CA ASN A 81 12.48 14.30 -0.45
C ASN A 81 11.31 15.09 0.16
N SER A 82 10.39 14.43 0.89
CA SER A 82 9.26 15.06 1.60
C SER A 82 9.63 16.30 2.42
N ILE A 83 8.69 17.25 2.59
CA ILE A 83 8.83 18.40 3.50
C ILE A 83 8.53 18.03 4.96
N PHE A 84 7.85 16.91 5.23
CA PHE A 84 7.43 16.54 6.59
C PHE A 84 8.53 15.75 7.34
N GLU A 85 8.81 16.10 8.60
CA GLU A 85 9.77 15.33 9.43
C GLU A 85 9.30 13.89 9.67
N ARG A 86 7.97 13.68 9.70
CA ARG A 86 7.32 12.38 9.89
C ARG A 86 6.34 12.13 8.74
N VAL A 87 6.48 11.00 8.07
CA VAL A 87 5.71 10.67 6.85
C VAL A 87 4.99 9.35 7.04
N LEU A 88 3.66 9.38 7.00
CA LEU A 88 2.85 8.23 6.59
C LEU A 88 2.80 8.24 5.07
N TYR A 89 3.47 7.28 4.43
CA TYR A 89 3.32 7.03 3.02
C TYR A 89 2.10 6.13 2.78
N LEU A 90 1.37 6.44 1.70
CA LEU A 90 0.30 5.63 1.13
C LEU A 90 0.46 5.68 -0.40
N ASP A 91 0.36 4.54 -1.08
CA ASP A 91 0.13 4.45 -2.51
C ASP A 91 -1.27 4.99 -2.88
N ALA A 92 -1.49 5.28 -4.17
CA ALA A 92 -2.71 5.96 -4.64
C ALA A 92 -4.02 5.15 -4.49
N ASP A 93 -3.92 3.84 -4.24
CA ASP A 93 -5.01 2.88 -4.01
C ASP A 93 -5.11 2.41 -2.54
N ASN A 94 -4.17 2.82 -1.69
CA ASN A 94 -4.19 2.51 -0.25
C ASN A 94 -5.11 3.52 0.44
N VAL A 95 -6.35 3.12 0.73
CA VAL A 95 -7.37 4.01 1.34
C VAL A 95 -7.54 3.71 2.85
N PRO A 96 -7.20 4.66 3.74
CA PRO A 96 -7.45 4.51 5.16
C PRO A 96 -8.96 4.39 5.47
N VAL A 97 -9.29 3.59 6.49
CA VAL A 97 -10.69 3.29 6.88
C VAL A 97 -11.09 3.96 8.22
N ARG A 98 -10.10 4.56 8.91
CA ARG A 98 -10.27 5.53 10.00
C ARG A 98 -9.24 6.63 9.85
N ASP A 99 -9.40 7.75 10.56
CA ASP A 99 -8.38 8.80 10.64
C ASP A 99 -7.01 8.20 11.07
N PRO A 100 -5.95 8.31 10.25
CA PRO A 100 -4.63 7.78 10.57
C PRO A 100 -3.83 8.63 11.57
N SER A 101 -4.31 9.82 11.97
CA SER A 101 -3.57 10.79 12.81
C SER A 101 -3.01 10.18 14.10
N PHE A 102 -3.75 9.28 14.75
CA PHE A 102 -3.29 8.59 15.96
C PHE A 102 -2.00 7.76 15.80
N LEU A 103 -1.64 7.34 14.58
CA LEU A 103 -0.42 6.53 14.35
C LEU A 103 0.84 7.31 14.75
N PHE A 104 0.85 8.62 14.54
CA PHE A 104 1.96 9.51 14.88
C PHE A 104 2.14 9.72 16.39
N GLU A 105 1.12 9.38 17.19
CA GLU A 105 1.11 9.42 18.66
C GLU A 105 1.15 8.01 19.28
N SER A 106 1.09 6.96 18.45
CA SER A 106 1.14 5.57 18.92
C SER A 106 2.45 5.28 19.65
N ARG A 107 2.37 4.48 20.71
CA ARG A 107 3.54 4.10 21.51
C ARG A 107 4.61 3.45 20.63
N GLU A 108 4.15 2.57 19.74
CA GLU A 108 4.94 1.83 18.76
C GLU A 108 5.76 2.79 17.87
N PHE A 109 5.15 3.86 17.37
CA PHE A 109 5.86 4.86 16.57
C PHE A 109 6.77 5.76 17.41
N LEU A 110 6.33 6.21 18.59
CA LEU A 110 7.15 7.08 19.44
C LEU A 110 8.44 6.37 19.91
N GLU A 111 8.33 5.09 20.31
CA GLU A 111 9.48 4.26 20.67
C GLU A 111 10.41 4.01 19.47
N THR A 112 9.89 3.51 18.33
CA THR A 112 10.74 3.05 17.21
C THR A 112 11.09 4.14 16.18
N GLY A 113 10.17 5.05 15.89
CA GLY A 113 10.22 5.99 14.76
C GLY A 113 9.95 5.36 13.39
N ALA A 114 9.57 4.08 13.33
CA ALA A 114 9.31 3.38 12.07
C ALA A 114 8.28 2.27 12.27
N MET A 115 7.11 2.39 11.65
CA MET A 115 6.09 1.34 11.58
C MET A 115 5.97 0.81 10.15
N PHE A 116 5.97 -0.51 10.02
CA PHE A 116 5.88 -1.23 8.75
C PHE A 116 4.75 -2.26 8.79
N TRP A 117 4.10 -2.51 7.65
CA TRP A 117 3.01 -3.46 7.52
C TRP A 117 3.48 -4.76 6.83
N PRO A 118 2.97 -5.93 7.25
CA PRO A 118 3.26 -7.20 6.58
C PRO A 118 2.48 -7.31 5.26
N ASP A 119 3.16 -7.84 4.25
CA ASP A 119 2.58 -8.35 3.01
C ASP A 119 1.97 -9.76 3.23
N PHE A 120 1.35 -10.34 2.21
CA PHE A 120 0.94 -11.75 2.20
C PHE A 120 2.11 -12.73 2.34
N TRP A 121 3.34 -12.31 2.02
CA TRP A 121 4.47 -13.22 1.86
C TRP A 121 5.28 -13.36 3.14
N HIS A 122 5.43 -14.62 3.56
CA HIS A 122 6.33 -15.04 4.64
C HIS A 122 7.51 -15.80 4.02
N PRO A 123 8.72 -15.81 4.61
CA PRO A 123 9.88 -16.51 4.05
C PRO A 123 9.73 -18.03 3.78
N SER A 124 8.62 -18.65 4.23
CA SER A 124 8.21 -20.02 3.90
C SER A 124 7.38 -20.14 2.62
N SER A 125 6.79 -19.05 2.13
CA SER A 125 5.89 -18.94 0.97
C SER A 125 6.23 -17.80 0.00
N SER A 126 7.38 -17.13 0.21
CA SER A 126 7.93 -16.03 -0.58
C SER A 126 7.93 -16.32 -2.10
N ILE A 127 7.13 -15.57 -2.86
CA ILE A 127 7.23 -15.54 -4.34
C ILE A 127 8.32 -14.58 -4.85
N PHE A 128 8.92 -13.77 -3.96
CA PHE A 128 9.89 -12.71 -4.30
C PHE A 128 11.35 -13.07 -3.98
N ASN A 129 11.64 -14.36 -3.74
CA ASN A 129 12.98 -14.86 -3.38
C ASN A 129 13.56 -14.30 -2.05
N ILE A 130 12.70 -13.90 -1.11
CA ILE A 130 13.06 -13.40 0.24
C ILE A 130 12.96 -14.54 1.28
N HIS A 131 13.38 -15.75 0.87
CA HIS A 131 13.43 -16.95 1.73
C HIS A 131 14.82 -17.19 2.34
N SER A 132 14.92 -18.10 3.32
CA SER A 132 16.15 -18.37 4.09
C SER A 132 17.36 -18.85 3.28
N ARG A 133 17.15 -19.38 2.07
CA ARG A 133 18.21 -19.83 1.15
C ARG A 133 18.58 -18.80 0.07
N SER A 134 18.11 -17.56 0.20
CA SER A 134 18.36 -16.52 -0.80
C SER A 134 19.76 -15.94 -0.69
N LEU A 135 20.39 -15.68 -1.83
CA LEU A 135 21.66 -14.94 -1.90
C LEU A 135 21.53 -13.51 -1.33
N LEU A 136 20.30 -12.97 -1.22
CA LEU A 136 19.98 -11.68 -0.60
C LEU A 136 20.67 -11.46 0.76
N TRP A 137 20.68 -12.47 1.63
CA TRP A 137 21.22 -12.39 2.99
C TRP A 137 22.75 -12.27 3.00
N GLU A 138 23.40 -12.99 2.08
CA GLU A 138 24.87 -12.99 1.92
C GLU A 138 25.34 -11.74 1.14
N MET A 139 24.62 -11.34 0.08
CA MET A 139 24.87 -10.13 -0.70
C MET A 139 24.77 -8.85 0.15
N LEU A 140 23.78 -8.79 1.06
CA LEU A 140 23.61 -7.65 1.95
C LEU A 140 24.43 -7.76 3.24
N ASP A 141 25.02 -8.93 3.55
CA ASP A 141 25.67 -9.22 4.83
C ASP A 141 24.70 -8.94 6.01
N ILE A 142 23.57 -9.66 6.02
CA ILE A 142 22.51 -9.61 7.05
C ILE A 142 22.14 -11.05 7.41
N PRO A 143 22.07 -11.44 8.71
CA PRO A 143 21.56 -12.75 9.08
C PRO A 143 20.08 -12.91 8.67
N PHE A 144 19.70 -14.12 8.24
CA PHE A 144 18.29 -14.41 7.88
C PHE A 144 17.33 -14.10 9.04
N VAL A 145 16.30 -13.30 8.76
CA VAL A 145 15.24 -12.97 9.72
C VAL A 145 13.91 -13.58 9.28
N ASN A 146 13.42 -14.57 10.05
CA ASN A 146 12.14 -15.23 9.85
C ASN A 146 10.97 -14.34 10.31
N MET A 147 10.59 -13.38 9.48
CA MET A 147 9.43 -12.50 9.64
C MET A 147 8.82 -12.20 8.26
N PHE A 148 7.57 -11.75 8.23
CA PHE A 148 6.90 -11.30 7.01
C PHE A 148 7.72 -10.29 6.21
N GLU A 149 7.61 -10.38 4.89
CA GLU A 149 8.03 -9.33 3.95
C GLU A 149 7.20 -8.06 4.21
N GLN A 150 7.81 -6.91 3.98
CA GLN A 150 7.21 -5.60 4.21
C GLN A 150 6.48 -5.09 2.96
N GLU A 151 5.18 -4.82 3.12
CA GLU A 151 4.38 -4.10 2.14
C GLU A 151 4.91 -2.67 2.04
N SER A 152 5.30 -2.24 0.83
CA SER A 152 5.78 -0.88 0.59
C SER A 152 4.66 0.09 0.24
N GLY A 153 3.45 -0.39 -0.05
CA GLY A 153 2.25 0.43 -0.26
C GLY A 153 1.95 1.39 0.88
N GLN A 154 2.22 0.98 2.13
CA GLN A 154 2.07 1.84 3.30
C GLN A 154 3.16 1.63 4.38
N LEU A 155 3.74 2.74 4.84
CA LEU A 155 4.71 2.79 5.92
C LEU A 155 4.66 4.14 6.65
N LEU A 156 5.06 4.17 7.92
CA LEU A 156 5.15 5.40 8.71
C LEU A 156 6.57 5.55 9.27
N VAL A 157 7.26 6.64 8.94
CA VAL A 157 8.66 6.88 9.30
C VAL A 157 8.91 8.31 9.81
N ASP A 158 9.67 8.41 10.91
CA ASP A 158 10.34 9.64 11.35
C ASP A 158 11.66 9.76 10.57
N ARG A 159 11.66 10.62 9.55
CA ARG A 159 12.76 10.75 8.57
C ARG A 159 14.03 11.28 9.21
N ARG A 160 13.92 12.08 10.27
CA ARG A 160 15.05 12.65 11.01
C ARG A 160 15.71 11.61 11.91
N LYS A 161 14.92 10.83 12.64
CA LYS A 161 15.39 9.71 13.47
C LYS A 161 16.05 8.60 12.64
N HIS A 162 15.59 8.41 11.39
CA HIS A 162 16.06 7.34 10.50
C HIS A 162 16.79 7.80 9.23
N ALA A 163 17.34 9.01 9.18
CA ALA A 163 17.97 9.59 7.98
C ALA A 163 19.00 8.65 7.31
N ALA A 164 19.94 8.09 8.08
CA ALA A 164 20.94 7.14 7.58
C ALA A 164 20.36 5.80 7.06
N ARG A 165 19.12 5.45 7.43
CA ARG A 165 18.41 4.28 6.90
C ARG A 165 17.73 4.62 5.59
N LEU A 166 17.14 5.82 5.48
CA LEU A 166 16.56 6.32 4.23
C LEU A 166 17.62 6.55 3.14
N GLU A 167 18.83 6.97 3.51
CA GLU A 167 20.00 6.97 2.60
C GLU A 167 20.34 5.56 2.09
N LEU A 168 20.22 4.52 2.94
CA LEU A 168 20.46 3.15 2.53
C LEU A 168 19.32 2.58 1.65
N VAL A 169 18.06 2.92 1.92
CA VAL A 169 16.93 2.60 1.00
C VAL A 169 17.13 3.31 -0.34
N ARG A 170 17.54 4.59 -0.32
CA ARG A 170 17.87 5.34 -1.53
C ARG A 170 19.05 4.72 -2.29
N PHE A 171 20.09 4.27 -1.60
CA PHE A 171 21.18 3.52 -2.21
C PHE A 171 20.66 2.23 -2.87
N TYR A 172 19.89 1.41 -2.15
CA TYR A 172 19.32 0.17 -2.70
C TYR A 172 18.42 0.40 -3.93
N ALA A 173 17.64 1.47 -3.95
CA ALA A 173 16.70 1.77 -5.04
C ALA A 173 17.31 2.54 -6.23
N PHE A 174 18.49 3.18 -6.09
CA PHE A 174 19.07 4.04 -7.12
C PHE A 174 20.50 3.66 -7.54
N TYR A 175 21.13 2.67 -6.90
CA TYR A 175 22.46 2.20 -7.30
C TYR A 175 22.40 1.43 -8.62
N GLU A 176 23.35 1.70 -9.52
CA GLU A 176 23.55 0.92 -10.75
C GLU A 176 24.95 0.30 -10.76
N PRO A 177 25.10 -0.97 -11.17
CA PRO A 177 24.05 -1.86 -11.68
C PRO A 177 23.07 -2.33 -10.60
N ASP A 178 21.78 -2.30 -10.90
CA ASP A 178 20.73 -2.86 -10.03
C ASP A 178 20.92 -4.38 -9.86
N TYR A 179 21.53 -4.80 -8.75
CA TYR A 179 21.77 -6.21 -8.46
C TYR A 179 20.50 -6.94 -7.98
N PHE A 180 19.53 -6.23 -7.41
CA PHE A 180 18.30 -6.83 -6.89
C PHE A 180 17.44 -7.41 -8.02
N ASP A 181 17.20 -6.62 -9.08
CA ASP A 181 16.46 -7.08 -10.25
C ASP A 181 17.28 -8.10 -11.07
N ARG A 182 18.56 -7.79 -11.36
CA ARG A 182 19.44 -8.66 -12.18
C ARG A 182 19.62 -10.06 -11.60
N MET A 183 19.65 -10.19 -10.27
CA MET A 183 19.74 -11.48 -9.58
C MET A 183 18.38 -12.01 -9.09
N LYS A 184 17.29 -11.26 -9.29
CA LYS A 184 15.91 -11.57 -8.86
C LYS A 184 15.84 -11.91 -7.36
N LEU A 185 16.40 -11.02 -6.54
CA LEU A 185 16.48 -11.17 -5.08
C LEU A 185 15.43 -10.33 -4.34
N VAL A 186 14.97 -9.24 -4.96
CA VAL A 186 13.89 -8.35 -4.54
C VAL A 186 13.23 -7.81 -5.83
N HIS A 187 11.94 -7.45 -5.79
CA HIS A 187 11.24 -6.87 -6.93
C HIS A 187 10.83 -5.42 -6.66
N GLY A 188 11.36 -4.48 -7.44
CA GLY A 188 11.05 -3.05 -7.31
C GLY A 188 11.54 -2.47 -5.97
N ASP A 189 10.68 -1.68 -5.31
CA ASP A 189 10.93 -1.07 -4.00
C ASP A 189 10.53 -1.96 -2.81
N LYS A 190 9.98 -3.15 -3.09
CA LYS A 190 9.48 -4.10 -2.09
C LYS A 190 10.53 -4.38 -1.01
N ASP A 191 10.13 -4.41 0.25
CA ASP A 191 10.96 -4.83 1.38
C ASP A 191 12.25 -4.01 1.64
N LEU A 192 12.64 -3.08 0.76
CA LEU A 192 13.90 -2.32 0.86
C LEU A 192 13.99 -1.51 2.16
N PHE A 193 12.86 -1.01 2.67
CA PHE A 193 12.80 -0.32 3.96
C PHE A 193 13.06 -1.30 5.11
N ARG A 194 12.46 -2.50 5.11
CA ARG A 194 12.78 -3.54 6.11
C ARG A 194 14.26 -3.92 6.04
N LEU A 195 14.79 -4.18 4.85
CA LEU A 195 16.18 -4.59 4.63
C LEU A 195 17.19 -3.52 5.11
N ALA A 196 16.95 -2.24 4.82
CA ALA A 196 17.83 -1.15 5.28
C ALA A 196 17.80 -0.98 6.81
N TRP A 197 16.64 -1.17 7.45
CA TRP A 197 16.54 -1.15 8.91
C TRP A 197 17.25 -2.36 9.54
N LEU A 198 17.11 -3.56 8.96
CA LEU A 198 17.81 -4.76 9.40
C LEU A 198 19.34 -4.62 9.27
N LYS A 199 19.84 -4.11 8.13
CA LYS A 199 21.29 -3.91 7.91
C LYS A 199 21.91 -2.97 8.93
N LEU A 200 21.18 -1.93 9.31
CA LEU A 200 21.63 -0.91 10.26
C LEU A 200 21.12 -1.16 11.68
N LEU A 201 20.69 -2.39 12.01
CA LEU A 201 20.26 -2.84 13.35
C LEU A 201 19.29 -1.85 14.03
N ALA A 202 18.35 -1.32 13.25
CA ALA A 202 17.49 -0.22 13.64
C ALA A 202 16.16 -0.68 14.26
N PRO A 203 15.62 0.00 15.28
CA PRO A 203 14.31 -0.32 15.80
C PRO A 203 13.23 -0.01 14.76
N LEU A 204 12.37 -1.00 14.50
CA LEU A 204 11.14 -0.90 13.71
C LEU A 204 10.01 -1.63 14.44
N TYR A 205 8.78 -1.20 14.25
CA TYR A 205 7.59 -1.94 14.65
C TYR A 205 6.89 -2.51 13.42
N MET A 206 7.03 -3.82 13.22
CA MET A 206 6.24 -4.56 12.23
C MET A 206 4.86 -4.83 12.82
N ILE A 207 3.79 -4.46 12.12
CA ILE A 207 2.42 -4.77 12.53
C ILE A 207 2.29 -6.29 12.73
N ARG A 208 1.80 -6.68 13.91
CA ARG A 208 1.82 -8.08 14.35
C ARG A 208 0.74 -8.93 13.68
N THR A 209 -0.40 -8.34 13.35
CA THR A 209 -1.50 -9.01 12.64
C THR A 209 -1.11 -9.21 11.18
N PRO A 210 -1.13 -10.44 10.63
CA PRO A 210 -1.00 -10.65 9.19
C PRO A 210 -2.12 -9.91 8.42
N PRO A 211 -1.94 -9.63 7.12
CA PRO A 211 -3.02 -9.05 6.32
C PRO A 211 -4.20 -10.03 6.18
N ALA A 212 -5.35 -9.50 5.83
CA ALA A 212 -6.55 -10.23 5.47
C ALA A 212 -6.82 -10.09 3.97
N VAL A 213 -7.73 -10.91 3.44
CA VAL A 213 -8.14 -10.86 2.02
C VAL A 213 -9.63 -10.56 1.95
N ALA A 214 -10.01 -9.49 1.25
CA ALA A 214 -11.42 -9.18 0.96
C ALA A 214 -11.77 -9.52 -0.49
N GLY A 215 -12.99 -10.03 -0.69
CA GLY A 215 -13.35 -10.62 -1.97
C GLY A 215 -14.83 -10.90 -2.15
N LYS A 216 -15.13 -11.48 -3.31
CA LYS A 216 -16.48 -11.85 -3.72
C LYS A 216 -16.67 -13.36 -3.61
N VAL A 217 -17.85 -13.79 -3.15
CA VAL A 217 -18.31 -15.18 -3.25
C VAL A 217 -19.33 -15.29 -4.39
N ILE A 218 -19.18 -16.30 -5.23
CA ILE A 218 -20.14 -16.71 -6.26
C ILE A 218 -20.31 -18.23 -6.13
N ASN A 219 -21.54 -18.72 -5.95
CA ASN A 219 -21.85 -20.15 -5.83
C ASN A 219 -21.01 -20.94 -4.80
N GLY A 220 -20.53 -20.27 -3.74
CA GLY A 220 -19.63 -20.85 -2.72
C GLY A 220 -18.13 -20.75 -3.04
N SER A 221 -17.78 -20.41 -4.28
CA SER A 221 -16.41 -20.13 -4.74
C SER A 221 -16.02 -18.70 -4.36
N PHE A 222 -14.94 -18.54 -3.59
CA PHE A 222 -14.39 -17.23 -3.21
C PHE A 222 -13.27 -16.80 -4.16
N CYS A 223 -13.27 -15.52 -4.51
CA CYS A 223 -12.15 -14.84 -5.14
C CYS A 223 -11.77 -13.62 -4.31
N GLY A 224 -10.59 -13.66 -3.69
CA GLY A 224 -9.99 -12.49 -3.05
C GLY A 224 -9.49 -11.50 -4.09
N MET A 225 -9.88 -10.23 -3.95
CA MET A 225 -9.65 -9.18 -4.95
C MET A 225 -8.82 -8.00 -4.41
N THR A 226 -8.72 -7.85 -3.09
CA THR A 226 -7.85 -6.85 -2.45
C THR A 226 -7.21 -7.41 -1.19
N MET A 227 -6.02 -6.91 -0.86
CA MET A 227 -5.49 -6.99 0.49
C MET A 227 -6.32 -6.07 1.40
N VAL A 228 -6.60 -6.51 2.61
CA VAL A 228 -7.13 -5.67 3.69
C VAL A 228 -6.12 -5.70 4.83
N GLN A 229 -5.47 -4.57 5.07
CA GLN A 229 -4.67 -4.33 6.26
C GLN A 229 -5.56 -3.61 7.28
N HIS A 230 -5.58 -4.13 8.50
CA HIS A 230 -6.66 -3.83 9.44
C HIS A 230 -6.63 -2.40 10.01
N ASP A 231 -7.65 -1.63 9.66
CA ASP A 231 -8.59 -1.16 10.69
C ASP A 231 -10.03 -1.40 10.23
N ALA A 232 -11.02 -0.69 10.79
CA ALA A 232 -12.39 -1.17 10.81
C ALA A 232 -13.48 -0.29 10.11
N ARG A 233 -13.68 -0.50 8.79
CA ARG A 233 -14.99 -0.81 8.13
C ARG A 233 -15.79 0.33 7.40
N ASP A 234 -16.79 -0.03 6.54
CA ASP A 234 -16.70 0.28 5.07
C ASP A 234 -17.76 1.25 4.20
N PRO A 235 -18.83 1.17 3.23
CA PRO A 235 -20.03 0.31 2.72
C PRO A 235 -20.34 -0.10 1.17
N VAL A 236 -19.95 -1.25 0.50
CA VAL A 236 -20.41 -1.91 -0.84
C VAL A 236 -19.96 -3.39 -1.20
N PHE A 237 -19.02 -3.68 -2.16
CA PHE A 237 -18.93 -4.88 -3.07
C PHE A 237 -18.26 -6.07 -2.42
N TRP A 238 -17.20 -5.84 -1.63
CA TRP A 238 -16.52 -6.94 -0.96
C TRP A 238 -17.56 -7.63 -0.08
N THR A 239 -17.73 -8.94 -0.25
CA THR A 239 -18.81 -9.70 0.41
C THR A 239 -18.34 -10.35 1.70
N HIS A 240 -17.07 -10.74 1.73
CA HIS A 240 -16.49 -11.54 2.81
C HIS A 240 -15.04 -11.12 3.03
N LEU A 241 -14.66 -11.04 4.31
CA LEU A 241 -13.27 -10.87 4.75
C LEU A 241 -12.73 -12.20 5.27
N VAL A 242 -11.72 -12.74 4.59
CA VAL A 242 -10.97 -13.91 5.04
C VAL A 242 -9.83 -13.43 5.93
N THR A 243 -9.93 -13.71 7.23
CA THR A 243 -9.02 -13.22 8.27
C THR A 243 -8.29 -14.39 8.92
N PHE A 244 -7.01 -14.23 9.24
CA PHE A 244 -6.24 -15.23 9.98
C PHE A 244 -6.60 -15.22 11.47
N ARG A 245 -6.70 -16.39 12.11
CA ARG A 245 -6.96 -16.47 13.55
C ARG A 245 -5.71 -16.09 14.35
N ASN A 246 -5.90 -15.27 15.38
CA ASN A 246 -4.87 -14.93 16.35
C ASN A 246 -4.41 -16.11 17.24
N THR A 247 -5.08 -17.27 17.16
CA THR A 247 -4.72 -18.52 17.83
C THR A 247 -3.88 -19.48 16.98
N SER A 248 -3.63 -19.15 15.71
CA SER A 248 -2.85 -19.97 14.77
C SER A 248 -1.38 -19.55 14.78
N GLU A 249 -0.47 -20.48 14.48
CA GLU A 249 0.95 -20.17 14.37
C GLU A 249 1.26 -19.44 13.06
N ARG A 250 2.24 -18.53 13.05
CA ARG A 250 2.56 -17.74 11.84
C ARG A 250 2.93 -18.59 10.63
N PHE A 251 3.39 -19.81 10.84
CA PHE A 251 3.71 -20.76 9.78
C PHE A 251 2.46 -21.29 9.05
N ASP A 252 1.29 -21.31 9.71
CA ASP A 252 0.02 -21.73 9.12
C ASP A 252 -0.58 -20.66 8.19
N TYR A 253 0.02 -19.47 8.12
CA TYR A 253 -0.41 -18.38 7.26
C TYR A 253 0.05 -18.63 5.82
N VAL A 254 -0.88 -19.14 4.99
CA VAL A 254 -0.68 -19.36 3.56
C VAL A 254 -1.83 -18.71 2.79
N ILE A 255 -1.47 -17.89 1.80
CA ILE A 255 -2.37 -17.22 0.85
C ILE A 255 -2.03 -17.74 -0.53
N ASP A 256 -2.95 -18.48 -1.14
CA ASP A 256 -2.76 -18.98 -2.50
C ASP A 256 -3.10 -17.90 -3.54
N THR A 257 -2.54 -18.04 -4.74
CA THR A 257 -2.93 -17.29 -5.94
C THR A 257 -3.45 -18.29 -6.97
N TYR A 258 -4.70 -18.14 -7.41
CA TYR A 258 -5.40 -19.16 -8.21
C TYR A 258 -6.39 -18.56 -9.23
N SER A 259 -6.77 -19.36 -10.24
CA SER A 259 -7.96 -19.10 -11.08
C SER A 259 -9.20 -19.71 -10.42
N ALA A 260 -10.32 -18.99 -10.47
CA ALA A 260 -11.63 -19.45 -9.96
C ALA A 260 -12.65 -19.69 -11.09
N GLU A 261 -12.19 -20.14 -12.27
CA GLU A 261 -13.07 -20.66 -13.33
C GLU A 261 -13.96 -21.82 -12.82
N PRO A 262 -15.24 -21.91 -13.21
CA PRO A 262 -15.97 -21.01 -14.12
C PRO A 262 -16.68 -19.82 -13.43
N GLU A 263 -16.62 -19.68 -12.10
CA GLU A 263 -17.34 -18.62 -11.39
C GLU A 263 -16.77 -17.21 -11.63
N PHE A 264 -15.48 -17.13 -11.96
CA PHE A 264 -14.74 -15.91 -12.28
C PHE A 264 -14.01 -16.03 -13.62
N ALA A 265 -13.59 -14.90 -14.18
CA ALA A 265 -12.87 -14.87 -15.45
C ALA A 265 -11.50 -15.56 -15.34
N LYS A 266 -11.06 -16.19 -16.43
CA LYS A 266 -9.78 -16.93 -16.51
C LYS A 266 -8.56 -16.04 -16.26
N GLU A 267 -8.68 -14.78 -16.66
CA GLU A 267 -7.65 -13.74 -16.56
C GLU A 267 -7.64 -13.08 -15.16
N GLN A 268 -8.61 -13.38 -14.30
CA GLN A 268 -8.71 -12.84 -12.95
C GLN A 268 -7.94 -13.74 -11.96
N ASN A 269 -6.78 -13.25 -11.52
CA ASN A 269 -6.09 -13.82 -10.36
C ASN A 269 -6.94 -13.59 -9.09
N CYS A 270 -7.18 -14.67 -8.35
CA CYS A 270 -7.84 -14.67 -7.06
C CYS A 270 -6.83 -14.97 -5.95
N TYR A 271 -6.94 -14.26 -4.84
CA TYR A 271 -6.09 -14.44 -3.66
C TYR A 271 -6.82 -15.11 -2.50
N GLY A 272 -6.09 -15.76 -1.61
CA GLY A 272 -6.62 -16.33 -0.37
C GLY A 272 -6.94 -17.81 -0.54
N GLN A 273 -8.21 -18.20 -0.34
CA GLN A 273 -8.64 -19.60 -0.37
C GLN A 273 -9.99 -19.72 -1.08
N ARG A 274 -10.04 -20.54 -2.15
CA ARG A 274 -11.24 -20.70 -2.99
C ARG A 274 -12.45 -21.24 -2.22
N GLU A 275 -12.23 -22.14 -1.28
CA GLU A 275 -13.28 -22.84 -0.53
C GLU A 275 -13.31 -22.38 0.93
N LEU A 276 -14.26 -21.50 1.24
CA LEU A 276 -14.37 -20.87 2.55
C LEU A 276 -14.67 -21.89 3.67
N GLY A 277 -14.03 -21.67 4.83
CA GLY A 277 -14.25 -22.47 6.04
C GLY A 277 -13.58 -23.84 6.09
N LYS A 278 -12.91 -24.30 5.02
CA LYS A 278 -12.18 -25.58 5.03
C LYS A 278 -10.86 -25.52 5.80
N ASN A 279 -10.16 -24.39 5.78
CA ASN A 279 -8.93 -24.20 6.56
C ASN A 279 -9.29 -23.73 7.99
N PRO A 280 -8.89 -24.45 9.06
CA PRO A 280 -9.24 -24.08 10.42
C PRO A 280 -8.50 -22.82 10.91
N HIS A 281 -7.35 -22.47 10.32
CA HIS A 281 -6.51 -21.35 10.74
C HIS A 281 -7.06 -19.99 10.30
N PHE A 282 -8.01 -19.97 9.37
CA PHE A 282 -8.72 -18.78 8.92
C PHE A 282 -10.16 -18.76 9.43
N TYR A 283 -10.77 -17.59 9.41
CA TYR A 283 -12.19 -17.40 9.63
C TYR A 283 -12.74 -16.33 8.69
N VAL A 284 -14.04 -16.39 8.44
CA VAL A 284 -14.72 -15.53 7.49
C VAL A 284 -15.68 -14.63 8.25
N GLN A 285 -15.66 -13.34 7.94
CA GLN A 285 -16.64 -12.36 8.41
C GLN A 285 -17.44 -11.90 7.20
N ASN A 286 -18.76 -11.78 7.33
CA ASN A 286 -19.56 -11.10 6.32
C ASN A 286 -19.16 -9.63 6.35
N PHE A 287 -18.83 -9.09 5.17
CA PHE A 287 -18.31 -7.75 5.07
C PHE A 287 -19.41 -6.68 5.21
N ALA A 288 -20.69 -7.10 5.30
CA ALA A 288 -21.83 -6.29 5.74
C ALA A 288 -21.84 -5.95 7.24
N ASP A 289 -21.27 -6.78 8.12
CA ASP A 289 -21.43 -6.68 9.60
C ASP A 289 -20.51 -5.61 10.24
N LEU A 290 -20.21 -4.59 9.46
CA LEU A 290 -18.99 -3.82 9.51
C LEU A 290 -19.38 -2.32 9.57
N SER A 291 -18.58 -1.46 10.26
CA SER A 291 -18.88 -0.03 10.60
C SER A 291 -19.60 0.74 9.50
N TYR A 292 -19.33 0.46 8.21
CA TYR A 292 -20.32 0.68 7.14
C TYR A 292 -20.49 -0.47 6.08
N SER A 293 -19.45 -1.18 5.53
CA SER A 293 -19.44 -2.43 4.64
C SER A 293 -18.80 -2.47 3.18
N GLY A 294 -17.95 -1.52 2.79
CA GLY A 294 -17.16 -1.29 1.53
C GLY A 294 -17.00 0.21 1.21
N LEU A 295 -16.00 0.92 1.78
CA LEU A 295 -15.96 2.41 1.74
C LEU A 295 -15.92 2.95 0.30
N GLU A 296 -15.51 2.08 -0.61
CA GLU A 296 -16.09 1.80 -1.92
C GLU A 296 -17.39 2.50 -2.38
N THR A 297 -18.48 2.69 -1.59
CA THR A 297 -19.63 3.52 -2.06
C THR A 297 -19.09 4.90 -2.37
N HIS A 298 -18.37 5.44 -1.39
CA HIS A 298 -17.72 6.72 -1.45
C HIS A 298 -16.56 6.66 -2.46
N MET A 299 -15.68 5.64 -2.43
CA MET A 299 -14.57 5.56 -3.40
C MET A 299 -15.04 5.51 -4.86
N ARG A 300 -16.05 4.69 -5.19
CA ARG A 300 -16.58 4.57 -6.56
C ARG A 300 -17.36 5.82 -6.98
N ARG A 301 -18.05 6.46 -6.04
CA ARG A 301 -18.68 7.77 -6.28
C ARG A 301 -17.61 8.83 -6.58
N TYR A 302 -16.64 9.03 -5.70
CA TYR A 302 -15.58 10.01 -5.86
C TYR A 302 -14.68 9.73 -7.08
N ALA A 303 -14.35 8.47 -7.37
CA ALA A 303 -13.59 8.09 -8.58
C ALA A 303 -14.40 8.33 -9.87
N MET A 304 -15.72 8.18 -9.84
CA MET A 304 -16.61 8.57 -10.93
C MET A 304 -16.73 10.08 -11.07
N GLU A 305 -16.82 10.82 -9.97
CA GLU A 305 -16.80 12.30 -9.95
C GLU A 305 -15.48 12.83 -10.56
N ALA A 306 -14.33 12.26 -10.16
CA ALA A 306 -13.02 12.54 -10.76
C ALA A 306 -12.99 12.27 -12.27
N ALA A 307 -13.50 11.12 -12.73
CA ALA A 307 -13.59 10.80 -14.15
C ALA A 307 -14.48 11.79 -14.92
N GLN A 308 -15.58 12.26 -14.31
CA GLN A 308 -16.46 13.27 -14.90
C GLN A 308 -15.82 14.66 -14.96
N ILE A 309 -15.04 15.07 -13.94
CA ILE A 309 -14.27 16.33 -13.95
C ILE A 309 -13.29 16.31 -15.13
N ARG A 310 -12.49 15.24 -15.25
CA ARG A 310 -11.55 15.08 -16.36
C ARG A 310 -12.24 15.06 -17.73
N GLN A 311 -13.36 14.35 -17.88
CA GLN A 311 -14.09 14.33 -19.15
C GLN A 311 -14.68 15.71 -19.53
N LYS A 312 -15.13 16.51 -18.55
CA LYS A 312 -15.58 17.90 -18.80
C LYS A 312 -14.44 18.77 -19.34
N ARG A 313 -13.23 18.65 -18.78
CA ARG A 313 -12.03 19.36 -19.27
C ARG A 313 -11.62 18.89 -20.67
N LEU A 314 -11.64 17.58 -20.93
CA LEU A 314 -11.36 17.04 -22.28
C LEU A 314 -12.37 17.50 -23.36
N ASN A 315 -13.59 17.87 -22.95
CA ASN A 315 -14.61 18.43 -23.85
C ASN A 315 -14.53 19.96 -23.99
N ASN A 316 -13.95 20.65 -23.00
CA ASN A 316 -13.80 22.11 -22.91
C ASN A 316 -12.34 22.45 -22.54
N PRO A 317 -11.39 22.34 -23.50
CA PRO A 317 -9.95 22.51 -23.26
C PRO A 317 -9.52 23.98 -23.13
#